data_AF-A0A6H0CZZ2-F1
#
_entry.id   AF-A0A6H0CZZ2-F1
#
_cell.length_a   1.000
_cell.length_b   1.000
_cell.length_c   1.000
_cell.angle_alpha   90.00
_cell.angle_beta   90.00
_cell.angle_gamma   90.00
#
_symmetry.space_group_name_H-M   'P 1'
#
loop_
_entity.id
_entity.type
_entity.pdbx_description
1 polymer ?
#
loop_
_entity_poly.entity_id
_entity_poly.type
_entity_poly.pdbx_seq_one_letter_code
_entity_poly.pdbx_strand_id
1 'polypeptide(L)'
;MRLRVELVLEVRDEDEVAKAALRRLAGDTGLPEAERAHAESAVTEDTAEALAYLVDPFDLVSEVPGVELQQASWSSERVDYDPDSPEWDLDEDDGEDDEEEDGIG
;
A
#
# COMPACT_ATOMS: atom_id res chain seq x y z
N MET A 1 -13.55 3.93 13.83
CA MET A 1 -12.42 4.79 13.44
C MET A 1 -12.08 4.50 11.99
N ARG A 2 -11.69 5.51 11.21
CA ARG A 2 -11.21 5.32 9.84
C ARG A 2 -9.79 5.86 9.77
N LEU A 3 -8.84 5.00 9.41
CA LEU A 3 -7.46 5.38 9.15
C LEU A 3 -7.29 5.59 7.64
N ARG A 4 -6.60 6.65 7.23
CA ARG A 4 -6.14 6.86 5.85
C ARG A 4 -4.62 6.73 5.87
N VAL A 5 -4.09 5.91 4.96
CA VAL A 5 -2.66 5.59 4.90
C VAL A 5 -2.17 5.84 3.48
N GLU A 6 -1.00 6.45 3.38
CA GLU A 6 -0.22 6.58 2.16
C GLU A 6 1.12 5.87 2.38
N LEU A 7 1.53 5.02 1.45
CA LEU A 7 2.78 4.26 1.55
C LEU A 7 3.63 4.53 0.31
N VAL A 8 4.81 5.08 0.56
CA VAL A 8 5.85 5.26 -0.44
C VAL A 8 6.95 4.24 -0.19
N LEU A 9 7.35 3.52 -1.23
CA LEU A 9 8.37 2.48 -1.15
C LEU A 9 9.28 2.51 -2.37
N GLU A 10 10.57 2.28 -2.13
CA GLU A 10 11.55 2.08 -3.18
C GLU A 10 11.71 0.58 -3.46
N VAL A 11 11.38 0.18 -4.69
CA VAL A 11 11.64 -1.19 -5.15
C VAL A 11 13.09 -1.28 -5.64
N ARG A 12 13.92 -2.00 -4.88
CA ARG A 12 15.35 -2.18 -5.20
C ARG A 12 15.60 -3.20 -6.32
N ASP A 13 14.68 -4.15 -6.49
CA ASP A 13 14.78 -5.24 -7.46
C ASP A 13 13.36 -5.71 -7.84
N GLU A 14 12.90 -5.29 -9.02
CA GLU A 14 11.57 -5.64 -9.54
C GLU A 14 11.42 -7.13 -9.85
N ASP A 15 12.49 -7.78 -10.31
CA ASP A 15 12.47 -9.20 -10.66
C ASP A 15 12.29 -10.08 -9.42
N GLU A 16 12.91 -9.72 -8.30
CA GLU A 16 12.73 -10.46 -7.04
C GLU A 16 11.31 -10.28 -6.46
N VAL A 17 10.70 -9.11 -6.65
CA VAL A 17 9.29 -8.88 -6.28
C VAL A 17 8.36 -9.74 -7.13
N ALA A 18 8.53 -9.73 -8.45
CA ALA A 18 7.72 -10.57 -9.36
C ALA A 18 7.86 -12.06 -9.02
N LYS A 19 9.10 -12.56 -8.79
CA LYS A 19 9.33 -13.95 -8.39
C LYS A 19 8.69 -14.28 -7.04
N ALA A 20 8.70 -13.35 -6.08
CA ALA A 20 8.02 -13.54 -4.81
C ALA A 20 6.50 -13.67 -4.99
N ALA A 21 5.90 -12.82 -5.82
CA ALA A 21 4.48 -12.88 -6.14
C ALA A 21 4.11 -14.21 -6.82
N LEU A 22 4.90 -14.67 -7.79
CA LEU A 22 4.71 -15.98 -8.44
C LEU A 22 4.80 -17.15 -7.46
N ARG A 23 5.74 -17.11 -6.51
CA ARG A 23 5.84 -18.13 -5.44
C ARG A 23 4.60 -18.13 -4.54
N ARG A 24 4.10 -16.96 -4.19
CA ARG A 24 2.87 -16.79 -3.38
C ARG A 24 1.66 -17.34 -4.13
N LEU A 25 1.51 -16.98 -5.41
CA LEU A 25 0.45 -17.47 -6.29
C LEU A 25 0.47 -19.00 -6.38
N ALA A 26 1.63 -19.60 -6.64
CA ALA A 26 1.76 -21.06 -6.74
C ALA A 26 1.33 -21.80 -5.44
N GLY A 27 1.44 -21.15 -4.28
CA GLY A 27 0.97 -21.67 -3.00
C GLY A 27 -0.52 -21.43 -2.71
N ASP A 28 -1.19 -20.56 -3.47
CA ASP A 28 -2.60 -20.23 -3.29
C ASP A 28 -3.50 -21.30 -3.93
N THR A 29 -3.95 -22.28 -3.15
CA THR A 29 -4.81 -23.36 -3.64
C THR A 29 -6.28 -22.94 -3.79
N GLY A 30 -6.65 -21.75 -3.34
CA GLY A 30 -8.01 -21.22 -3.44
C GLY A 30 -8.32 -20.62 -4.81
N LEU A 31 -7.28 -20.23 -5.56
CA LEU A 31 -7.42 -19.51 -6.82
C LEU A 31 -7.70 -20.46 -8.00
N PRO A 32 -8.83 -20.29 -8.72
CA PRO A 32 -9.13 -21.01 -9.96
C PRO A 32 -8.03 -20.85 -11.01
N GLU A 33 -7.81 -21.88 -11.84
CA GLU A 33 -6.72 -21.91 -12.81
C GLU A 33 -6.77 -20.75 -13.83
N ALA A 34 -7.97 -20.38 -14.29
CA ALA A 34 -8.15 -19.25 -15.21
C ALA A 34 -7.78 -17.89 -14.56
N GLU A 35 -8.11 -17.71 -13.29
CA GLU A 35 -7.76 -16.50 -12.53
C GLU A 35 -6.28 -16.48 -12.20
N ARG A 36 -5.68 -17.64 -11.91
CA ARG A 36 -4.24 -17.80 -11.69
C ARG A 36 -3.43 -17.36 -12.91
N ALA A 37 -3.76 -17.84 -14.10
CA ALA A 37 -3.02 -17.45 -15.30
C ALA A 37 -3.04 -15.94 -15.54
N HIS A 38 -4.19 -15.29 -15.27
CA HIS A 38 -4.32 -13.84 -15.34
C HIS A 38 -3.46 -13.14 -14.28
N ALA A 39 -3.52 -13.60 -13.02
CA ALA A 39 -2.72 -13.05 -11.94
C ALA A 39 -1.22 -13.23 -12.19
N GLU A 40 -0.78 -14.39 -12.68
CA GLU A 40 0.62 -14.65 -13.06
C GLU A 40 1.10 -13.68 -14.15
N SER A 41 0.27 -13.40 -15.16
CA SER A 41 0.57 -12.39 -16.19
C SER A 41 0.70 -11.00 -15.56
N ALA A 42 -0.28 -10.60 -14.73
CA ALA A 42 -0.31 -9.28 -14.11
C ALA A 42 0.92 -9.01 -13.24
N VAL A 43 1.28 -9.93 -12.33
CA VAL A 43 2.44 -9.74 -11.43
C VAL A 43 3.79 -9.83 -12.15
N THR A 44 3.83 -10.37 -13.38
CA THR A 44 5.05 -10.42 -14.20
C THR A 44 5.19 -9.17 -15.07
N GLU A 45 4.08 -8.57 -15.47
CA GLU A 45 4.06 -7.36 -16.31
C GLU A 45 4.12 -6.06 -15.48
N ASP A 46 3.60 -6.09 -14.26
CA ASP A 46 3.50 -4.91 -13.40
C ASP A 46 3.97 -5.18 -11.95
N THR A 47 5.02 -4.47 -11.53
CA THR A 47 5.56 -4.54 -10.15
C THR A 47 4.57 -3.99 -9.12
N ALA A 48 3.72 -3.03 -9.48
CA ALA A 48 2.65 -2.58 -8.60
C ALA A 48 1.64 -3.71 -8.35
N GLU A 49 1.23 -4.45 -9.40
CA GLU A 49 0.38 -5.63 -9.25
C GLU A 49 1.06 -6.74 -8.43
N ALA A 50 2.37 -6.94 -8.62
CA ALA A 50 3.14 -7.87 -7.79
C ALA A 50 3.13 -7.48 -6.31
N LEU A 51 3.27 -6.19 -6.00
CA LEU A 51 3.17 -5.66 -4.64
C LEU A 51 1.75 -5.78 -4.09
N ALA A 52 0.73 -5.49 -4.89
CA ALA A 52 -0.68 -5.68 -4.54
C ALA A 52 -0.98 -7.11 -4.11
N TYR A 53 -0.35 -8.09 -4.78
CA TYR A 53 -0.52 -9.49 -4.45
C TYR A 53 0.28 -9.94 -3.21
N LEU A 54 1.39 -9.26 -2.90
CA LEU A 54 2.28 -9.63 -1.80
C LEU A 54 1.91 -9.00 -0.45
N VAL A 55 1.37 -7.79 -0.45
CA VAL A 55 1.02 -7.07 0.77
C VAL A 55 -0.42 -7.39 1.15
N ASP A 56 -0.60 -7.93 2.36
CA ASP A 56 -1.91 -8.06 2.98
C ASP A 56 -2.15 -6.83 3.88
N PRO A 57 -3.12 -5.95 3.56
CA PRO A 57 -3.41 -4.80 4.40
C PRO A 57 -3.96 -5.19 5.78
N PHE A 58 -4.45 -6.42 5.97
CA PHE A 58 -4.82 -6.92 7.30
C PHE A 58 -3.60 -7.10 8.20
N ASP A 59 -2.48 -7.56 7.64
CA ASP A 59 -1.25 -7.79 8.41
C ASP A 59 -0.63 -6.47 8.92
N LEU A 60 -0.93 -5.33 8.29
CA LEU A 60 -0.38 -4.02 8.68
C LEU A 60 -0.85 -3.55 10.07
N VAL A 61 -2.04 -3.96 10.51
CA VAL A 61 -2.62 -3.53 11.80
C VAL A 61 -2.93 -4.70 12.73
N SER A 62 -2.73 -5.95 12.29
CA SER A 62 -3.10 -7.15 13.04
C SER A 62 -2.33 -7.31 14.35
N GLU A 63 -1.12 -6.75 14.45
CA GLU A 63 -0.29 -6.82 15.64
C GLU A 63 -0.62 -5.75 16.70
N VAL A 64 -1.52 -4.80 16.42
CA VAL A 64 -1.89 -3.74 17.36
C VAL A 64 -2.88 -4.26 18.41
N PRO A 65 -2.53 -4.27 19.72
CA PRO A 65 -3.41 -4.82 20.75
C PRO A 65 -4.78 -4.13 20.81
N GLY A 66 -5.85 -4.93 20.76
CA GLY A 66 -7.23 -4.43 20.84
C GLY A 66 -7.79 -3.89 19.51
N VAL A 67 -7.06 -4.04 18.40
CA VAL A 67 -7.52 -3.67 17.05
C VAL A 67 -8.00 -4.91 16.32
N GLU A 68 -9.21 -4.83 15.77
CA GLU A 68 -9.76 -5.82 14.83
C GLU A 68 -10.14 -5.09 13.54
N LEU A 69 -9.49 -5.45 12.43
CA LEU A 69 -9.76 -4.81 11.14
C LEU A 69 -11.08 -5.32 10.54
N GLN A 70 -12.01 -4.40 10.28
CA GLN A 70 -13.31 -4.72 9.66
C GLN A 70 -13.29 -4.59 8.13
N GLN A 71 -12.51 -3.65 7.62
CA GLN A 71 -12.43 -3.35 6.20
C GLN A 71 -11.09 -2.67 5.90
N ALA A 72 -10.44 -3.11 4.82
CA ALA A 72 -9.37 -2.37 4.16
C ALA A 72 -9.73 -2.18 2.68
N SER A 73 -9.38 -1.01 2.16
CA SER A 73 -9.42 -0.72 0.73
C SER A 73 -8.10 -0.05 0.41
N TRP A 74 -7.42 -0.53 -0.62
CA TRP A 74 -6.15 0.01 -1.05
C TRP A 74 -5.96 -0.26 -2.53
N SER A 75 -5.06 0.51 -3.14
CA SER A 75 -4.61 0.35 -4.51
C SER A 75 -3.10 0.54 -4.53
N SER A 76 -2.43 -0.13 -5.44
CA SER A 76 -1.02 0.07 -5.74
C SER A 76 -0.87 0.71 -7.10
N GLU A 77 0.07 1.63 -7.24
CA GLU A 77 0.42 2.21 -8.53
C GLU A 77 1.92 2.50 -8.58
N ARG A 78 2.45 2.63 -9.80
CA ARG A 78 3.79 3.16 -10.01
C ARG A 78 3.71 4.68 -10.12
N VAL A 79 4.52 5.36 -9.32
CA VAL A 79 4.69 6.80 -9.33
C VAL A 79 6.16 7.14 -9.57
N ASP A 80 6.43 8.18 -10.35
CA ASP A 80 7.77 8.70 -10.52
C ASP A 80 8.20 9.43 -9.24
N TYR A 81 9.35 9.09 -8.69
CA TYR A 81 9.89 9.78 -7.52
C TYR A 81 10.28 11.23 -7.88
N ASP A 82 9.62 12.21 -7.26
CA ASP A 82 9.93 13.63 -7.39
C ASP A 82 10.23 14.24 -6.01
N PRO A 83 11.50 14.33 -5.59
CA PRO A 83 11.87 14.85 -4.28
C PRO A 83 11.58 16.34 -4.10
N ASP A 84 11.30 17.07 -5.18
CA ASP A 84 11.00 18.50 -5.15
C ASP A 84 9.47 18.76 -5.18
N SER A 85 8.65 17.72 -5.34
CA SER A 85 7.18 17.85 -5.31
C SER A 85 6.64 17.79 -3.87
N PRO A 86 5.71 18.70 -3.50
CA PRO A 86 5.13 18.75 -2.15
C PRO A 86 4.34 17.48 -1.79
N GLU A 87 3.95 16.66 -2.76
CA GLU A 87 3.30 15.36 -2.50
C GLU A 87 4.25 14.34 -1.83
N TRP A 88 5.57 14.55 -1.92
CA TRP A 88 6.59 13.68 -1.30
C TRP A 88 7.14 14.27 0.01
N ASP A 89 6.73 15.47 0.40
CA ASP A 89 7.17 16.14 1.64
C ASP A 89 6.32 15.65 2.82
N LEU A 90 6.64 14.45 3.31
CA LEU A 90 5.95 13.79 4.44
C LEU A 90 6.11 14.53 5.79
N ASP A 91 6.89 15.61 5.81
CA ASP A 91 7.16 16.45 6.98
C ASP A 91 6.26 17.70 7.06
N GLU A 92 5.45 18.02 6.04
CA GLU A 92 4.41 19.07 6.12
C GLU A 92 3.17 18.52 6.83
N ASP A 93 3.30 18.42 8.16
CA ASP A 93 2.21 18.29 9.12
C ASP A 93 1.04 19.22 8.72
N ASP A 94 -0.13 18.64 8.43
CA ASP A 94 -1.43 19.28 8.18
C ASP A 94 -1.90 20.08 9.42
N GLY A 95 -1.12 21.06 9.84
CA GLY A 95 -1.43 22.04 10.88
C GLY A 95 -2.38 23.13 10.38
N GLU A 96 -3.51 22.74 9.78
CA GLU A 96 -4.68 23.62 9.73
C GLU A 96 -5.59 23.27 10.91
N ASP A 97 -5.30 23.88 12.07
CA ASP A 97 -6.31 24.24 13.08
C ASP A 97 -5.71 25.32 14.01
N ASP A 98 -5.43 26.51 13.46
CA ASP A 98 -5.44 27.74 14.26
C ASP A 98 -6.89 28.28 14.31
N GLU A 99 -7.78 27.51 14.93
CA GLU A 99 -9.02 28.01 15.54
C GLU A 99 -8.79 28.22 17.06
N GLU A 100 -8.16 29.35 17.47
CA GLU A 100 -8.34 29.95 18.81
C GLU A 100 -8.27 31.50 18.66
N GLU A 101 -9.38 32.24 18.71
CA GLU A 101 -10.23 32.63 19.85
C GLU A 101 -9.88 34.03 20.43
N ASP A 102 -10.89 34.90 20.39
CA ASP A 102 -11.17 36.14 21.16
C ASP A 102 -10.20 36.66 22.26
N GLY A 103 -9.97 37.99 22.25
CA GLY A 103 -9.55 38.85 23.39
C GLY A 103 -8.04 38.89 23.71
N ILE A 104 -7.37 39.98 24.14
CA ILE A 104 -7.73 41.20 24.87
C ILE A 104 -6.58 42.23 24.64
N GLY A 105 -6.91 43.53 24.51
CA GLY A 105 -5.95 44.64 24.57
C GLY A 105 -6.60 46.01 24.44
#